data_AF-A0A8I0JM31-F1
#
_entry.id   AF-A0A8I0JM31-F1
#
_cell.length_a   1.000
_cell.length_b   1.000
_cell.length_c   1.000
_cell.angle_alpha   90.00
_cell.angle_beta   90.00
_cell.angle_gamma   90.00
#
_symmetry.space_group_name_H-M   'P 1'
#
loop_
_entity.id
_entity.type
_entity.pdbx_description
1 polymer ?
#
loop_
_entity_poly.entity_id
_entity_poly.type
_entity_poly.pdbx_seq_one_letter_code
_entity_poly.pdbx_strand_id
1 'polypeptide(L)'
;MMEISTLEMQRTLRRNLVPSEGGIAAIVRQTCHLSEQDWPHDRLLAHTRRGLDRAVGWGLSTPDDVIGFLALRHQFGERFDEFPAVRKFLSRTDLPPDGRIQLMMLELPMGIWDVVRRRTPAGESSSPLGGPGA
;
A
#
# COMPACT_ATOMS: atom_id res chain seq x y z
N MET A 1 6.30 27.23 -2.67
CA MET A 1 7.61 26.75 -2.15
C MET A 1 7.37 25.83 -0.94
N MET A 2 6.62 24.73 -1.10
CA MET A 2 6.30 23.77 -0.02
C MET A 2 6.46 22.29 -0.46
N GLU A 3 6.51 22.00 -1.77
CA GLU A 3 6.60 20.63 -2.29
C GLU A 3 7.94 19.93 -2.04
N ILE A 4 9.03 20.71 -1.92
CA ILE A 4 10.37 20.18 -1.62
C ILE A 4 10.36 19.50 -0.25
N SER A 5 9.70 20.11 0.75
CA SER A 5 9.63 19.59 2.11
C SER A 5 8.87 18.27 2.21
N THR A 6 7.80 18.09 1.42
CA THR A 6 7.04 16.83 1.39
C THR A 6 7.84 15.70 0.76
N LEU A 7 8.54 15.95 -0.35
CA LEU A 7 9.37 14.94 -1.02
C LEU A 7 10.58 14.53 -0.15
N GLU A 8 11.19 15.47 0.57
CA GLU A 8 12.27 15.16 1.50
C GLU A 8 11.80 14.37 2.72
N MET A 9 10.61 14.69 3.24
CA MET A 9 9.98 13.92 4.32
C MET A 9 9.67 12.48 3.86
N GLN A 10 9.14 12.30 2.66
CA GLN A 10 8.89 10.98 2.07
C GLN A 10 10.17 10.16 1.89
N ARG A 11 11.25 10.79 1.37
CA ARG A 11 12.55 10.12 1.25
C ARG A 11 13.11 9.68 2.61
N THR A 12 12.96 10.53 3.62
CA THR A 12 13.41 10.23 4.98
C THR A 12 12.62 9.08 5.59
N LEU A 13 11.28 9.12 5.49
CA LEU A 13 10.40 8.03 5.91
C LEU A 13 10.76 6.71 5.23
N ARG A 14 10.94 6.73 3.91
CA ARG A 14 11.28 5.53 3.16
C ARG A 14 12.62 4.94 3.59
N ARG A 15 13.64 5.79 3.78
CA ARG A 15 14.97 5.37 4.26
C ARG A 15 14.90 4.73 5.64
N ASN A 16 14.06 5.25 6.52
CA ASN A 16 13.86 4.70 7.87
C ASN A 16 13.15 3.33 7.85
N LEU A 17 12.34 3.05 6.82
CA LEU A 17 11.60 1.78 6.67
C LEU A 17 12.43 0.66 6.04
N VAL A 18 13.50 0.97 5.28
CA VAL A 18 14.39 -0.03 4.64
C VAL A 18 14.87 -1.13 5.60
N PRO A 19 15.42 -0.85 6.79
CA PRO A 19 15.88 -1.91 7.69
C PRO A 19 14.75 -2.79 8.23
N SER A 20 13.50 -2.33 8.20
CA SER A 20 12.34 -3.03 8.72
C SER A 20 11.54 -3.79 7.66
N GLU A 21 11.90 -3.72 6.37
CA GLU A 21 11.13 -4.32 5.26
C GLU A 21 10.87 -5.82 5.45
N GLY A 22 11.88 -6.57 5.88
CA GLY A 22 11.75 -8.02 6.13
C GLY A 22 10.80 -8.33 7.28
N GLY A 23 10.86 -7.52 8.35
CA GLY A 23 9.94 -7.64 9.48
C GLY A 23 8.51 -7.28 9.10
N ILE A 24 8.32 -6.20 8.32
CA ILE A 24 7.01 -5.80 7.80
C ILE A 24 6.43 -6.89 6.90
N ALA A 25 7.24 -7.48 6.00
CA ALA A 25 6.82 -8.58 5.15
C ALA A 25 6.39 -9.81 5.98
N ALA A 26 7.11 -10.13 7.07
CA ALA A 26 6.74 -11.21 7.97
C ALA A 26 5.41 -10.93 8.70
N ILE A 27 5.17 -9.70 9.13
CA ILE A 27 3.89 -9.30 9.74
C ILE A 27 2.77 -9.40 8.72
N VAL A 28 2.95 -8.88 7.50
CA VAL A 28 1.97 -8.99 6.41
C VAL A 28 1.63 -10.45 6.10
N ARG A 29 2.65 -11.34 6.09
CA ARG A 29 2.44 -12.79 5.95
C ARG A 29 1.48 -13.33 7.00
N GLN A 30 1.70 -12.98 8.26
CA GLN A 30 0.87 -13.43 9.39
C GLN A 30 -0.54 -12.84 9.31
N THR A 31 -0.66 -11.52 9.08
CA THR A 31 -1.93 -10.80 9.01
C THR A 31 -2.82 -11.29 7.87
N CYS A 32 -2.23 -11.60 6.70
CA CYS A 32 -2.97 -12.06 5.53
C CYS A 32 -3.02 -13.59 5.40
N HIS A 33 -2.47 -14.32 6.37
CA HIS A 33 -2.37 -15.80 6.35
C HIS A 33 -1.75 -16.35 5.05
N LEU A 34 -0.66 -15.73 4.58
CA LEU A 34 -0.01 -16.11 3.33
C LEU A 34 0.88 -17.35 3.53
N SER A 35 0.64 -18.36 2.71
CA SER A 35 1.49 -19.56 2.64
C SER A 35 2.78 -19.26 1.88
N GLU A 36 3.88 -19.87 2.30
CA GLU A 36 5.18 -19.71 1.62
C GLU A 36 5.17 -20.31 0.20
N GLN A 37 4.29 -21.28 -0.07
CA GLN A 37 4.14 -21.92 -1.36
C GLN A 37 3.53 -20.98 -2.41
N ASP A 38 2.49 -20.23 -2.03
CA ASP A 38 1.84 -19.23 -2.89
C ASP A 38 2.62 -17.90 -2.92
N TRP A 39 3.20 -17.52 -1.78
CA TRP A 39 3.97 -16.29 -1.58
C TRP A 39 5.37 -16.58 -1.03
N PRO A 40 6.32 -16.98 -1.90
CA PRO A 40 7.73 -17.10 -1.55
C PRO A 40 8.28 -15.82 -0.94
N HIS A 41 9.30 -15.96 -0.08
CA HIS A 41 9.85 -14.84 0.68
C HIS A 41 10.24 -13.64 -0.20
N ASP A 42 10.98 -13.88 -1.28
CA ASP A 42 11.40 -12.82 -2.22
C ASP A 42 10.23 -12.11 -2.90
N ARG A 43 9.18 -12.85 -3.28
CA ARG A 43 7.97 -12.27 -3.89
C ARG A 43 7.21 -11.41 -2.89
N LEU A 44 7.05 -11.89 -1.66
CA LEU A 44 6.39 -11.14 -0.60
C LEU A 44 7.18 -9.88 -0.23
N LEU A 45 8.51 -9.98 -0.16
CA LEU A 45 9.38 -8.84 0.12
C LEU A 45 9.31 -7.81 -1.02
N ALA A 46 9.37 -8.24 -2.29
CA ALA A 46 9.23 -7.35 -3.43
C ALA A 46 7.85 -6.67 -3.47
N HIS A 47 6.78 -7.41 -3.20
CA HIS A 47 5.43 -6.87 -3.07
C HIS A 47 5.36 -5.85 -1.92
N THR A 48 5.90 -6.19 -0.75
CA THR A 48 5.96 -5.31 0.42
C THR A 48 6.69 -4.00 0.09
N ARG A 49 7.85 -4.06 -0.57
CA ARG A 49 8.61 -2.88 -1.01
C ARG A 49 7.79 -1.94 -1.87
N ARG A 50 7.15 -2.47 -2.93
CA ARG A 50 6.27 -1.68 -3.81
C ARG A 50 5.13 -1.02 -3.03
N GLY A 51 4.58 -1.72 -2.04
CA GLY A 51 3.50 -1.21 -1.20
C GLY A 51 3.97 -0.15 -0.21
N LEU A 52 5.20 -0.27 0.33
CA LEU A 52 5.82 0.75 1.17
C LEU A 52 6.06 2.06 0.41
N ASP A 53 6.55 1.97 -0.83
CA ASP A 53 6.73 3.16 -1.68
C ASP A 53 5.40 3.90 -1.89
N ARG A 54 4.30 3.15 -2.07
CA ARG A 54 2.95 3.71 -2.20
C ARG A 54 2.42 4.29 -0.89
N ALA A 55 2.58 3.57 0.22
CA ALA A 55 2.16 4.02 1.55
C ALA A 55 2.85 5.34 1.93
N VAL A 56 4.16 5.44 1.69
CA VAL A 56 4.94 6.67 1.89
C VAL A 56 4.45 7.79 0.94
N GLY A 57 4.10 7.45 -0.31
CA GLY A 57 3.51 8.40 -1.25
C GLY A 57 2.21 9.04 -0.73
N TRP A 58 1.41 8.29 0.03
CA TRP A 58 0.21 8.77 0.72
C TRP A 58 0.47 9.43 2.08
N GLY A 59 1.73 9.53 2.50
CA GLY A 59 2.13 10.10 3.78
C GLY A 59 1.84 9.20 4.98
N LEU A 60 1.66 7.90 4.76
CA LEU A 60 1.50 6.93 5.85
C LEU A 60 2.85 6.68 6.51
N SER A 61 2.95 6.97 7.81
CA SER A 61 4.19 6.89 8.58
C SER A 61 4.13 5.94 9.76
N THR A 62 2.94 5.48 10.15
CA THR A 62 2.75 4.61 11.31
C THR A 62 2.85 3.14 10.90
N PRO A 63 3.38 2.25 11.76
CA PRO A 63 3.42 0.82 11.47
C PRO A 63 2.04 0.21 11.17
N ASP A 64 1.01 0.58 11.95
CA ASP A 64 -0.36 0.10 11.77
C ASP A 64 -0.96 0.50 10.43
N ASP A 65 -0.83 1.76 10.01
CA ASP A 65 -1.35 2.20 8.71
C ASP A 65 -0.56 1.57 7.55
N VAL A 66 0.75 1.41 7.70
CA VAL A 66 1.57 0.73 6.70
C VAL A 66 1.15 -0.73 6.54
N ILE A 67 1.01 -1.48 7.64
CA ILE A 67 0.59 -2.89 7.61
C ILE A 67 -0.84 -3.00 7.07
N GLY A 68 -1.75 -2.15 7.53
CA GLY A 68 -3.13 -2.10 7.05
C GLY A 68 -3.20 -1.83 5.55
N PHE A 69 -2.44 -0.86 5.05
CA PHE A 69 -2.37 -0.55 3.62
C PHE A 69 -1.86 -1.75 2.80
N LEU A 70 -0.82 -2.43 3.28
CA LEU A 70 -0.28 -3.63 2.63
C LEU A 70 -1.28 -4.80 2.65
N ALA A 71 -2.03 -4.98 3.74
CA ALA A 71 -3.08 -5.99 3.83
C ALA A 71 -4.22 -5.71 2.84
N LEU A 72 -4.67 -4.45 2.72
CA LEU A 72 -5.66 -4.04 1.73
C LEU A 72 -5.14 -4.23 0.31
N ARG A 73 -3.87 -3.91 0.07
CA ARG A 73 -3.23 -4.14 -1.22
C ARG A 73 -3.24 -5.61 -1.63
N HIS A 74 -3.06 -6.51 -0.67
CA HIS A 74 -3.16 -7.92 -0.92
C HIS A 74 -4.61 -8.37 -1.17
N GLN A 75 -5.56 -7.89 -0.37
CA GLN A 75 -6.97 -8.32 -0.44
C GLN A 75 -7.76 -7.72 -1.61
N PHE A 76 -7.42 -6.49 -2.02
CA PHE A 76 -8.16 -5.71 -3.01
C PHE A 76 -7.35 -5.42 -4.28
N GLY A 77 -6.10 -5.86 -4.36
CA GLY A 77 -5.23 -5.73 -5.52
C GLY A 77 -4.22 -4.59 -5.43
N GLU A 78 -3.15 -4.68 -6.24
CA GLU A 78 -1.97 -3.80 -6.11
C GLU A 78 -2.23 -2.31 -6.35
N ARG A 79 -3.35 -1.96 -7.01
CA ARG A 79 -3.76 -0.60 -7.39
C ARG A 79 -5.04 -0.14 -6.72
N PHE A 80 -5.45 -0.78 -5.61
CA PHE A 80 -6.66 -0.39 -4.89
C PHE A 80 -6.64 1.09 -4.47
N ASP A 81 -5.45 1.63 -4.20
CA ASP A 81 -5.20 3.02 -3.80
C ASP A 81 -5.45 4.03 -4.93
N GLU A 82 -5.48 3.58 -6.19
CA GLU A 82 -5.83 4.42 -7.34
C GLU A 82 -7.34 4.57 -7.53
N PHE A 83 -8.14 3.72 -6.88
CA PHE A 83 -9.59 3.77 -7.01
C PHE A 83 -10.13 5.11 -6.51
N PRO A 84 -11.03 5.80 -7.24
CA PRO A 84 -11.39 7.20 -6.95
C PRO A 84 -11.83 7.46 -5.50
N ALA A 85 -12.60 6.55 -4.91
CA ALA A 85 -13.07 6.69 -3.52
C ALA A 85 -11.92 6.53 -2.50
N VAL A 86 -11.04 5.55 -2.72
CA VAL A 86 -9.87 5.27 -1.87
C VAL A 86 -8.87 6.42 -1.98
N ARG A 87 -8.52 6.82 -3.21
CA ARG A 87 -7.66 7.97 -3.51
C ARG A 87 -8.19 9.25 -2.86
N LYS A 88 -9.48 9.53 -2.98
CA LYS A 88 -10.10 10.71 -2.37
C LYS A 88 -9.94 10.69 -0.85
N PHE A 89 -10.13 9.52 -0.22
CA PHE A 89 -9.94 9.36 1.21
C PHE A 89 -8.48 9.57 1.63
N LEU A 90 -7.54 8.90 0.97
CA LEU A 90 -6.10 8.98 1.28
C LEU A 90 -5.53 10.40 1.04
N SER A 91 -6.14 11.18 0.16
CA SER A 91 -5.77 12.58 -0.09
C SER A 91 -6.25 13.57 0.98
N ARG A 92 -7.08 13.14 1.94
CA ARG A 92 -7.59 14.02 3.01
C ARG A 92 -6.47 14.43 3.94
N THR A 93 -6.24 15.74 4.05
CA THR A 93 -5.29 16.34 4.97
C THR A 93 -5.92 16.73 6.31
N ASP A 94 -7.25 16.65 6.42
CA ASP A 94 -8.00 16.95 7.64
C ASP A 94 -7.99 15.81 8.66
N LEU A 95 -7.58 14.61 8.23
CA LEU A 95 -7.53 13.42 9.08
C LEU A 95 -6.14 13.29 9.74
N PRO A 96 -6.09 12.87 11.01
CA PRO A 96 -4.82 12.54 11.66
C PRO A 96 -4.04 11.49 10.84
N PRO A 97 -2.70 11.53 10.88
CA PRO A 97 -1.87 10.56 10.17
C PRO A 97 -2.03 9.15 10.75
N ASP A 98 -2.38 9.03 12.04
CA ASP A 98 -2.61 7.78 12.75
C ASP A 98 -4.02 7.22 12.51
N GLY A 99 -4.10 5.94 12.18
CA GLY A 99 -5.35 5.19 12.04
C GLY A 99 -6.13 5.54 10.78
N ARG A 100 -5.51 6.20 9.81
CA ARG A 100 -6.15 6.60 8.56
C ARG A 100 -6.70 5.41 7.78
N ILE A 101 -5.97 4.30 7.74
CA ILE A 101 -6.43 3.08 7.06
C ILE A 101 -7.62 2.45 7.78
N GLN A 102 -7.60 2.45 9.12
CA GLN A 102 -8.71 1.95 9.91
C GLN A 102 -9.96 2.80 9.73
N LEU A 103 -9.83 4.13 9.74
CA LEU A 103 -10.92 5.06 9.45
C LEU A 103 -11.47 4.89 8.03
N MET A 104 -10.59 4.67 7.05
CA MET A 104 -11.01 4.41 5.68
C MET A 104 -11.90 3.16 5.57
N MET A 105 -11.55 2.10 6.30
CA MET A 105 -12.34 0.87 6.35
C MET A 105 -13.71 1.07 7.02
N LEU A 106 -13.82 2.01 7.95
CA LEU A 106 -15.07 2.36 8.64
C LEU A 106 -15.95 3.32 7.81
N GLU A 107 -15.36 4.30 7.13
CA GLU A 107 -16.09 5.32 6.37
C GLU A 107 -16.51 4.84 4.97
N LEU A 108 -15.69 4.02 4.29
CA LEU A 108 -16.02 3.55 2.95
C LEU A 108 -17.02 2.38 3.01
N PRO A 109 -18.18 2.48 2.33
CA PRO A 109 -19.18 1.43 2.35
C PRO A 109 -18.66 0.15 1.67
N MET A 110 -19.04 -1.02 2.19
CA MET A 110 -18.60 -2.33 1.69
C MET A 110 -18.85 -2.53 0.18
N GLY A 111 -19.88 -1.90 -0.39
CA GLY A 111 -20.14 -1.95 -1.83
C GLY A 111 -19.01 -1.34 -2.68
N ILE A 112 -18.28 -0.35 -2.15
CA ILE A 112 -17.10 0.21 -2.84
C ILE A 112 -15.96 -0.80 -2.85
N TRP A 113 -15.70 -1.46 -1.73
CA TRP A 113 -14.65 -2.48 -1.60
C TRP A 113 -14.87 -3.67 -2.54
N ASP A 114 -16.11 -4.10 -2.73
CA ASP A 114 -16.47 -5.12 -3.71
C ASP A 114 -16.18 -4.68 -5.16
N VAL A 115 -16.49 -3.43 -5.49
CA VAL A 115 -16.17 -2.85 -6.81
C VAL A 115 -14.66 -2.71 -7.02
N VAL A 116 -13.91 -2.30 -5.98
CA VAL A 116 -12.44 -2.23 -6.00
C VAL A 116 -11.86 -3.61 -6.29
N ARG A 117 -12.33 -4.65 -5.58
CA ARG A 117 -11.89 -6.04 -5.79
C ARG A 117 -12.17 -6.52 -7.22
N ARG A 118 -13.32 -6.18 -7.78
CA ARG A 118 -13.69 -6.57 -9.16
C ARG A 118 -12.91 -5.83 -10.24
N ARG A 119 -12.54 -4.57 -10.00
CA ARG A 119 -11.87 -3.70 -10.98
C ARG A 119 -10.36 -3.72 -10.90
N THR A 120 -9.81 -4.19 -9.79
CA THR A 120 -8.36 -4.26 -9.57
C THR A 120 -7.94 -5.73 -9.65
N PRO A 121 -7.06 -6.11 -10.57
CA PRO A 121 -6.60 -7.48 -10.65
C PRO A 121 -5.85 -7.89 -9.38
N ALA A 122 -6.17 -9.08 -8.86
CA ALA A 122 -5.40 -9.73 -7.80
C ALA A 122 -4.11 -10.29 -8.41
N GLY A 123 -2.99 -9.59 -8.22
CA GLY A 123 -1.71 -10.04 -8.73
C GLY A 123 -0.71 -8.91 -8.90
N GLU A 124 0.55 -9.31 -9.11
CA GLU A 124 1.63 -8.38 -9.46
C GLU A 124 1.12 -7.46 -10.56
N SER A 125 0.98 -6.17 -10.24
CA SER A 125 0.87 -5.18 -11.30
C SER A 125 2.15 -5.36 -12.09
N SER A 126 2.04 -6.07 -13.21
CA SER A 126 3.09 -6.18 -14.19
C SER A 126 3.59 -4.77 -14.39
N SER A 127 4.85 -4.53 -14.03
CA SER A 127 5.50 -3.24 -14.26
C SER A 127 5.10 -2.77 -15.66
N PRO A 128 4.64 -1.53 -15.86
CA PRO A 128 4.58 -0.96 -17.20
C PRO A 128 6.02 -0.64 -17.63
N LEU A 129 6.80 -1.69 -17.91
CA LEU A 129 8.13 -1.63 -18.49
C LEU A 129 8.22 -2.83 -19.45
N GLY A 130 7.52 -2.69 -20.57
CA GLY A 130 7.40 -3.77 -21.54
C GLY A 130 6.48 -3.43 -22.70
N GLY A 131 6.73 -2.32 -23.39
CA GLY A 131 6.29 -2.16 -24.77
C GLY A 131 6.51 -0.74 -25.31
N PRO A 132 6.72 -0.55 -26.62
CA PRO A 132 6.74 -1.54 -27.71
C PRO A 132 8.00 -1.48 -28.61
N GLY A 133 8.27 -2.58 -29.32
CA GLY A 133 8.82 -2.56 -30.68
C GLY A 133 10.27 -2.10 -30.90
N ALA A 134 11.12 -3.06 -31.28
CA ALA A 134 12.05 -2.94 -32.40
C ALA A 134 12.30 -4.35 -32.97
#